data_AF-A0A9D1SQ15-F1
#
_entry.id   AF-A0A9D1SQ15-F1
#
_cell.length_a   1.000
_cell.length_b   1.000
_cell.length_c   1.000
_cell.angle_alpha   90.00
_cell.angle_beta   90.00
_cell.angle_gamma   90.00
#
_symmetry.space_group_name_H-M   'P 1'
#
loop_
_entity.id
_entity.type
_entity.pdbx_description
1 polymer ?
#
loop_
_entity_poly.entity_id
_entity_poly.type
_entity_poly.pdbx_seq_one_letter_code
_entity_poly.pdbx_strand_id
1 'polypeptide(L)'
;MKKSFVVIVAVMLLCVLALYAACEPIQENVDELVVYNWADYIYDYEDDFKAYYKNLTGRDIKVTYVTFDTNETMLTKILNGDSIVDVMCPSEYAIQKLLEQDMLLEMNYFGEAEDYIDTSSLNGYVHNSGNVDAQFVQKIDEVFGSVQVNGADGAKTVKMSDYFVPYMYGTLGILYNKVYFEELGIYDRETLNKANWGILFNDDGSGNMLSDGLTGRIYMKDSIRDSYAATVFYMLERGMLDGLTVTDKNSANYGKLYTELSMGDMINTVDDQLIELCGDVLKTQKDQLYGYEVDFGKNELIQGIAYVDLAWSGDALYAVEESWDDDYIDPMLEYDEGESGGYTLGYYVPHDSGNIWFDGWVIPKTCPDSHLQAAKIFINFLNELYVAANNMMEIGYTSAVDGEKVKNDAECREILAQGYYVYGEDWEITDEDGNVLSQEECDYASWQEFEDYFFNNFDPIDDSNWRYPFEIMAGNEYNRGIEELGVMRDFGANNYKVSTMWEDVRSTGITAWALLGWTVLAAAVIVGVTALVVWLQRRSKMRVIVKRADE
;
A
#
# COMPACT_ATOMS: atom_id res chain seq x y z
N MET A 1 -12.20 65.64 42.59
CA MET A 1 -12.52 65.01 41.28
C MET A 1 -11.42 64.08 40.78
N LYS A 2 -10.13 64.45 40.77
CA LYS A 2 -9.04 63.60 40.22
C LYS A 2 -8.79 62.27 40.94
N LYS A 3 -8.86 62.22 42.29
CA LYS A 3 -8.61 60.97 43.05
C LYS A 3 -9.73 59.93 42.91
N SER A 4 -10.99 60.38 42.87
CA SER A 4 -12.16 59.52 42.70
C SER A 4 -12.22 58.89 41.31
N PHE A 5 -11.78 59.63 40.27
CA PHE A 5 -11.73 59.12 38.90
C PHE A 5 -10.69 57.99 38.73
N VAL A 6 -9.51 58.13 39.34
CA VAL A 6 -8.44 57.11 39.27
C VAL A 6 -8.87 55.81 39.96
N VAL A 7 -9.59 55.90 41.10
CA VAL A 7 -10.10 54.71 41.80
C VAL A 7 -11.16 53.99 40.97
N ILE A 8 -12.06 54.73 40.31
CA ILE A 8 -13.10 54.13 39.45
C ILE A 8 -12.47 53.42 38.24
N VAL A 9 -11.45 54.01 37.61
CA VAL A 9 -10.73 53.39 36.49
C VAL A 9 -9.97 52.14 36.94
N ALA A 10 -9.32 52.18 38.11
CA ALA A 10 -8.61 51.02 38.65
C ALA A 10 -9.55 49.86 39.00
N VAL A 11 -10.74 50.15 39.55
CA VAL A 11 -11.76 49.15 39.83
C VAL A 11 -12.33 48.56 38.54
N MET A 12 -12.58 49.38 37.51
CA MET A 12 -13.02 48.87 36.21
C MET A 12 -11.97 47.98 35.55
N LEU A 13 -10.67 48.34 35.62
CA LEU A 13 -9.59 47.50 35.08
C LEU A 13 -9.48 46.16 35.82
N LEU A 14 -9.65 46.17 37.15
CA LEU A 14 -9.69 44.95 37.98
C LEU A 14 -10.91 44.09 37.65
N CYS A 15 -12.07 44.68 37.39
CA CYS A 15 -13.26 43.95 36.94
C CYS A 15 -13.08 43.35 35.54
N VAL A 16 -12.42 44.06 34.61
CA VAL A 16 -12.12 43.53 33.27
C VAL A 16 -11.09 42.40 33.33
N LEU A 17 -10.06 42.51 34.17
CA LEU A 17 -9.10 41.43 34.42
C LEU A 17 -9.75 40.21 35.09
N ALA A 18 -10.68 40.43 36.02
CA ALA A 18 -11.46 39.35 36.64
C ALA A 18 -12.45 38.70 35.66
N LEU A 19 -13.03 39.45 34.72
CA LEU A 19 -13.87 38.91 33.65
C LEU A 19 -13.06 38.12 32.62
N TYR A 20 -11.81 38.52 32.35
CA TYR A 20 -10.89 37.74 31.51
C TYR A 20 -10.41 36.45 32.16
N ALA A 21 -10.24 36.44 33.50
CA ALA A 21 -9.86 35.25 34.26
C ALA A 21 -11.05 34.32 34.58
N ALA A 22 -12.29 34.82 34.53
CA ALA A 22 -13.52 34.07 34.80
C ALA A 22 -14.21 33.56 33.52
N CYS A 23 -13.65 33.81 32.34
CA CYS A 23 -14.08 33.16 31.11
C CYS A 23 -13.22 31.90 30.94
N GLU A 24 -13.58 30.83 31.65
CA GLU A 24 -13.20 29.51 31.16
C GLU A 24 -13.76 29.39 29.74
N PRO A 25 -12.97 28.97 28.74
CA PRO A 25 -13.54 28.61 27.45
C PRO A 25 -14.61 27.57 27.73
N ILE A 26 -15.84 27.83 27.28
CA ILE A 26 -16.88 26.80 27.24
C ILE A 26 -16.31 25.76 26.29
N GLN A 27 -15.68 24.72 26.85
CA GLN A 27 -15.18 23.60 26.06
C GLN A 27 -16.42 23.00 25.42
N GLU A 28 -16.52 23.10 24.09
CA GLU A 28 -17.55 22.36 23.39
C GLU A 28 -17.47 20.90 23.85
N ASN A 29 -18.63 20.27 24.06
CA ASN A 29 -18.68 18.87 24.50
C ASN A 29 -18.35 17.90 23.35
N VAL A 30 -17.57 18.39 22.38
CA VAL A 30 -17.20 17.74 21.13
C VAL A 30 -15.68 17.84 21.04
N ASP A 31 -15.01 16.70 21.02
CA ASP A 31 -13.59 16.62 20.69
C ASP A 31 -13.44 16.50 19.17
N GLU A 32 -12.25 16.81 18.65
CA GLU A 32 -11.96 16.73 17.23
C GLU A 32 -10.82 15.73 16.96
N LEU A 33 -10.88 15.08 15.81
CA LEU A 33 -9.85 14.18 15.32
C LEU A 33 -9.70 14.34 13.80
N VAL A 34 -8.49 14.56 13.31
CA VAL A 34 -8.15 14.61 11.90
C VAL A 34 -7.33 13.37 11.52
N VAL A 35 -7.94 12.48 10.75
CA VAL A 35 -7.34 11.22 10.29
C VAL A 35 -6.81 11.41 8.87
N TYR A 36 -5.59 10.95 8.59
CA TYR A 36 -5.00 10.97 7.25
C TYR A 36 -4.56 9.57 6.81
N ASN A 37 -5.33 8.94 5.92
CA ASN A 37 -5.14 7.55 5.51
C ASN A 37 -5.31 7.41 3.98
N TRP A 38 -5.16 6.22 3.44
CA TRP A 38 -5.52 5.89 2.06
C TRP A 38 -7.02 6.05 1.80
N ALA A 39 -7.40 6.19 0.53
CA ALA A 39 -8.79 6.13 0.10
C ALA A 39 -9.32 4.70 0.19
N ASP A 40 -10.60 4.52 0.55
CA ASP A 40 -11.28 3.22 0.61
C ASP A 40 -10.53 2.14 1.42
N TYR A 41 -9.86 2.58 2.49
CA TYR A 41 -8.94 1.76 3.30
C TYR A 41 -9.33 1.70 4.78
N ILE A 42 -10.63 1.77 5.04
CA ILE A 42 -11.27 1.61 6.35
C ILE A 42 -12.77 1.35 6.10
N TYR A 43 -13.41 0.49 6.90
CA TYR A 43 -14.86 0.28 6.83
C TYR A 43 -15.65 1.54 7.25
N ASP A 44 -16.99 1.55 7.10
CA ASP A 44 -17.83 2.64 7.60
C ASP A 44 -17.90 2.66 9.14
N TYR A 45 -16.83 3.17 9.75
CA TYR A 45 -16.55 3.11 11.18
C TYR A 45 -17.16 4.24 11.99
N GLU A 46 -17.68 5.30 11.35
CA GLU A 46 -17.81 6.61 11.99
C GLU A 46 -18.82 6.58 13.16
N ASP A 47 -19.93 5.87 12.99
CA ASP A 47 -20.96 5.73 14.03
C ASP A 47 -20.51 4.81 15.18
N ASP A 48 -19.85 3.69 14.85
CA ASP A 48 -19.25 2.78 15.83
C ASP A 48 -18.22 3.51 16.70
N PHE A 49 -17.31 4.24 16.07
CA PHE A 49 -16.27 4.97 16.78
C PHE A 49 -16.84 6.10 17.62
N LYS A 50 -17.83 6.86 17.13
CA LYS A 50 -18.51 7.88 17.93
C LYS A 50 -19.19 7.27 19.17
N ALA A 51 -19.85 6.13 19.01
CA ALA A 51 -20.48 5.42 20.11
C ALA A 51 -19.44 4.91 21.12
N TYR A 52 -18.38 4.27 20.63
CA TYR A 52 -17.25 3.78 21.43
C TYR A 52 -16.59 4.92 22.21
N TYR A 53 -16.23 6.01 21.53
CA TYR A 53 -15.62 7.20 22.11
C TYR A 53 -16.50 7.82 23.19
N LYS A 54 -17.81 7.97 22.92
CA LYS A 54 -18.76 8.53 23.88
C LYS A 54 -18.96 7.64 25.10
N ASN A 55 -18.95 6.32 24.93
CA ASN A 55 -19.05 5.38 26.04
C ASN A 55 -17.82 5.43 26.95
N LEU A 56 -16.63 5.62 26.36
CA LEU A 56 -15.36 5.72 27.10
C LEU A 56 -15.18 7.08 27.79
N THR A 57 -15.48 8.18 27.10
CA THR A 57 -15.12 9.55 27.53
C THR A 57 -16.30 10.37 28.05
N GLY A 58 -17.54 9.99 27.71
CA GLY A 58 -18.75 10.79 27.93
C GLY A 58 -18.89 12.01 27.00
N ARG A 59 -17.98 12.19 26.05
CA ARG A 59 -17.93 13.34 25.13
C ARG A 59 -18.31 12.90 23.72
N ASP A 60 -18.84 13.82 22.92
CA ASP A 60 -19.03 13.60 21.49
C ASP A 60 -17.69 13.82 20.76
N ILE A 61 -17.54 13.27 19.56
CA ILE A 61 -16.35 13.45 18.72
C ILE A 61 -16.74 13.77 17.28
N LYS A 62 -15.98 14.66 16.66
CA LYS A 62 -16.05 14.95 15.23
C LYS A 62 -14.77 14.47 14.57
N VAL A 63 -14.91 13.53 13.65
CA VAL A 63 -13.80 13.01 12.84
C VAL A 63 -13.77 13.71 11.50
N THR A 64 -12.60 14.16 11.07
CA THR A 64 -12.32 14.68 9.73
C THR A 64 -11.36 13.72 9.05
N TYR A 65 -11.86 12.94 8.10
CA TYR A 65 -11.06 11.98 7.35
C TYR A 65 -10.53 12.62 6.07
N VAL A 66 -9.22 12.53 5.85
CA VAL A 66 -8.51 13.05 4.68
C VAL A 66 -7.78 11.89 4.01
N THR A 67 -7.70 11.91 2.68
CA THR A 67 -7.10 10.81 1.90
C THR A 67 -5.83 11.20 1.13
N PHE A 68 -4.94 10.24 0.93
CA PHE A 68 -3.80 10.33 0.01
C PHE A 68 -3.70 9.11 -0.89
N ASP A 69 -3.15 9.33 -2.09
CA ASP A 69 -3.04 8.29 -3.12
C ASP A 69 -1.66 7.63 -3.14
N THR A 70 -0.61 8.32 -2.66
CA THR A 70 0.74 7.77 -2.55
C THR A 70 1.46 8.27 -1.32
N ASN A 71 2.36 7.45 -0.78
CA ASN A 71 3.26 7.81 0.32
C ASN A 71 4.07 9.08 0.00
N GLU A 72 4.56 9.25 -1.23
CA GLU A 72 5.33 10.44 -1.65
C GLU A 72 4.51 11.74 -1.55
N THR A 73 3.24 11.68 -1.96
CA THR A 73 2.33 12.83 -1.89
C THR A 73 2.04 13.19 -0.44
N MET A 74 1.81 12.19 0.40
CA MET A 74 1.61 12.36 1.85
C MET A 74 2.86 12.94 2.51
N LEU A 75 4.04 12.34 2.30
CA LEU A 75 5.32 12.78 2.86
C LEU A 75 5.59 14.24 2.49
N THR A 76 5.35 14.63 1.23
CA THR A 76 5.55 16.01 0.78
C THR A 76 4.71 17.00 1.57
N LYS A 77 3.41 16.70 1.77
CA LYS A 77 2.50 17.58 2.54
C LYS A 77 2.88 17.67 4.01
N ILE A 78 3.24 16.54 4.63
CA ILE A 78 3.62 16.49 6.04
C ILE A 78 4.96 17.20 6.28
N LEU A 79 5.97 16.94 5.45
CA LEU A 79 7.30 17.56 5.58
C LEU A 79 7.27 19.09 5.35
N ASN A 80 6.40 19.58 4.46
CA ASN A 80 6.24 21.02 4.23
C ASN A 80 5.41 21.72 5.31
N GLY A 81 4.71 20.97 6.17
CA GLY A 81 3.75 21.52 7.12
C GLY A 81 2.47 22.04 6.45
N ASP A 82 2.16 21.54 5.25
CA ASP A 82 0.97 21.94 4.47
C ASP A 82 -0.31 21.25 4.97
N SER A 83 -0.19 20.23 5.82
CA SER A 83 -1.30 19.50 6.44
C SER A 83 -1.08 19.36 7.94
N ILE A 84 -2.09 19.70 8.75
CA ILE A 84 -2.12 19.42 10.18
C ILE A 84 -3.07 18.25 10.36
N VAL A 85 -2.51 17.12 10.79
CA VAL A 85 -3.24 15.86 11.00
C VAL A 85 -2.92 15.33 12.39
N ASP A 86 -3.84 14.59 12.98
CA ASP A 86 -3.73 14.07 14.34
C ASP A 86 -3.23 12.63 14.34
N VAL A 87 -3.62 11.84 13.34
CA VAL A 87 -3.21 10.45 13.17
C VAL A 87 -3.09 10.14 11.67
N MET A 88 -2.13 9.31 11.30
CA MET A 88 -1.93 8.91 9.90
C MET A 88 -1.49 7.46 9.77
N CYS A 89 -1.82 6.81 8.65
CA CYS A 89 -1.50 5.40 8.39
C CYS A 89 -0.66 5.21 7.11
N PRO A 90 0.64 5.57 7.12
CA PRO A 90 1.51 5.37 5.98
C PRO A 90 2.22 4.01 6.03
N SER A 91 2.89 3.64 4.93
CA SER A 91 3.67 2.41 4.86
C SER A 91 4.97 2.51 5.67
N GLU A 92 5.53 1.38 6.07
CA GLU A 92 6.58 1.29 7.09
C GLU A 92 7.87 2.07 6.73
N TYR A 93 8.21 2.19 5.46
CA TYR A 93 9.37 3.01 5.04
C TYR A 93 9.10 4.52 5.08
N ALA A 94 7.85 4.94 4.89
CA ALA A 94 7.45 6.32 5.07
C ALA A 94 7.43 6.66 6.57
N ILE A 95 7.00 5.72 7.42
CA ILE A 95 7.17 5.81 8.89
C ILE A 95 8.65 5.97 9.24
N GLN A 96 9.53 5.14 8.69
CA GLN A 96 10.97 5.26 8.88
C GLN A 96 11.47 6.68 8.55
N LYS A 97 11.10 7.23 7.38
CA LYS A 97 11.49 8.60 6.98
C LYS A 97 11.03 9.66 7.98
N LEU A 98 9.77 9.59 8.40
CA LEU A 98 9.18 10.54 9.35
C LEU A 98 9.87 10.44 10.72
N LEU A 99 10.19 9.22 11.13
CA LEU A 99 10.88 8.95 12.38
C LEU A 99 12.32 9.48 12.36
N GLU A 100 13.09 9.25 11.28
CA GLU A 100 14.45 9.77 11.12
C GLU A 100 14.52 11.31 11.18
N GLN A 101 13.45 11.98 10.73
CA GLN A 101 13.25 13.43 10.79
C GLN A 101 12.65 13.91 12.13
N ASP A 102 12.51 13.03 13.13
CA ASP A 102 11.99 13.33 14.46
C ASP A 102 10.56 13.92 14.44
N MET A 103 9.71 13.49 13.49
CA MET A 103 8.38 14.03 13.26
C MET A 103 7.24 13.26 13.96
N LEU A 104 7.52 12.11 14.58
CA LEU A 104 6.52 11.25 15.20
C LEU A 104 6.57 11.33 16.74
N LEU A 105 5.41 11.18 17.37
CA LEU A 105 5.27 11.02 18.80
C LEU A 105 5.47 9.55 19.18
N GLU A 106 6.24 9.33 20.23
CA GLU A 106 6.36 8.02 20.85
C GLU A 106 5.03 7.68 21.53
N MET A 107 4.51 6.48 21.24
CA MET A 107 3.22 6.02 21.73
C MET A 107 3.36 4.97 22.82
N ASN A 108 4.37 4.09 22.72
CA ASN A 108 4.54 2.93 23.61
C ASN A 108 3.30 2.03 23.67
N TYR A 109 2.65 1.82 22.51
CA TYR A 109 1.39 1.07 22.41
C TYR A 109 1.50 -0.38 22.88
N PHE A 110 2.65 -1.03 22.72
CA PHE A 110 2.86 -2.42 23.15
C PHE A 110 3.33 -2.56 24.60
N GLY A 111 3.39 -1.44 25.34
CA GLY A 111 3.68 -1.41 26.77
C GLY A 111 2.44 -1.64 27.64
N GLU A 112 2.50 -1.15 28.89
CA GLU A 112 1.31 -1.14 29.75
C GLU A 112 0.33 -0.03 29.31
N ALA A 113 -0.95 -0.20 29.60
CA ALA A 113 -2.00 0.73 29.20
C ALA A 113 -1.71 2.18 29.64
N GLU A 114 -1.14 2.36 30.84
CA GLU A 114 -0.80 3.67 31.41
C GLU A 114 0.40 4.34 30.74
N ASP A 115 1.27 3.58 30.07
CA ASP A 115 2.36 4.14 29.25
C ASP A 115 1.81 4.71 27.93
N TYR A 116 0.72 4.13 27.44
CA TYR A 116 0.02 4.56 26.24
C TYR A 116 -0.95 5.72 26.50
N ILE A 117 -1.85 5.61 27.48
CA ILE A 117 -2.95 6.59 27.68
C ILE A 117 -3.33 6.74 29.16
N ASP A 118 -3.81 7.93 29.55
CA ASP A 118 -4.35 8.15 30.89
C ASP A 118 -5.73 7.47 31.06
N THR A 119 -5.68 6.23 31.55
CA THR A 119 -6.85 5.38 31.79
C THR A 119 -7.76 5.92 32.89
N SER A 120 -7.28 6.78 33.79
CA SER A 120 -8.07 7.29 34.93
C SER A 120 -9.23 8.20 34.51
N SER A 121 -9.14 8.76 33.30
CA SER A 121 -10.16 9.60 32.67
C SER A 121 -11.18 8.81 31.84
N LEU A 122 -10.98 7.50 31.66
CA LEU A 122 -11.74 6.67 30.74
C LEU A 122 -12.56 5.62 31.47
N ASN A 123 -13.80 5.43 31.04
CA ASN A 123 -14.72 4.47 31.63
C ASN A 123 -14.58 3.09 30.97
N GLY A 124 -14.01 2.12 31.68
CA GLY A 124 -13.94 0.73 31.19
C GLY A 124 -12.97 0.53 30.02
N TYR A 125 -11.91 1.34 29.94
CA TYR A 125 -10.89 1.22 28.90
C TYR A 125 -10.24 -0.17 28.90
N VAL A 126 -10.18 -0.78 27.71
CA VAL A 126 -9.45 -2.02 27.44
C VAL A 126 -8.32 -1.68 26.48
N HIS A 127 -7.12 -2.13 26.82
CA HIS A 127 -5.94 -1.90 26.00
C HIS A 127 -5.73 -3.08 25.05
N ASN A 128 -5.91 -2.83 23.75
CA ASN A 128 -6.03 -3.86 22.72
C ASN A 128 -4.70 -4.27 22.08
N SER A 129 -3.56 -3.81 22.61
CA SER A 129 -2.23 -4.11 22.05
C SER A 129 -1.93 -5.61 22.01
N GLY A 130 -2.54 -6.39 22.90
CA GLY A 130 -2.46 -7.84 22.87
C GLY A 130 -3.10 -8.47 21.65
N ASN A 131 -4.04 -7.81 20.95
CA ASN A 131 -4.73 -8.35 19.77
C ASN A 131 -3.88 -8.35 18.51
N VAL A 132 -2.86 -7.49 18.43
CA VAL A 132 -1.91 -7.48 17.30
C VAL A 132 -1.06 -8.74 17.35
N ASP A 133 -0.84 -9.38 16.19
CA ASP A 133 0.04 -10.55 16.12
C ASP A 133 1.49 -10.13 16.47
N ALA A 134 2.05 -10.81 17.48
CA ALA A 134 3.39 -10.59 17.96
C ALA A 134 4.47 -10.87 16.90
N GLN A 135 4.18 -11.68 15.87
CA GLN A 135 5.09 -11.93 14.76
C GLN A 135 5.35 -10.68 13.93
N PHE A 136 4.33 -9.85 13.66
CA PHE A 136 4.50 -8.59 12.95
C PHE A 136 5.34 -7.60 13.74
N VAL A 137 5.10 -7.50 15.05
CA VAL A 137 5.90 -6.65 15.94
C VAL A 137 7.36 -7.09 15.97
N GLN A 138 7.61 -8.40 16.07
CA GLN A 138 8.97 -8.98 16.03
C GLN A 138 9.67 -8.71 14.70
N LYS A 139 8.98 -8.89 13.57
CA LYS A 139 9.52 -8.63 12.24
C LYS A 139 9.90 -7.16 12.07
N ILE A 140 9.07 -6.27 12.60
CA ILE A 140 9.33 -4.84 12.53
C ILE A 140 10.48 -4.45 13.47
N ASP A 141 10.61 -5.05 14.65
CA ASP A 141 11.77 -4.87 15.52
C ASP A 141 13.07 -5.42 14.90
N GLU A 142 13.00 -6.52 14.15
CA GLU A 142 14.14 -7.07 13.41
C GLU A 142 14.67 -6.06 12.37
N VAL A 143 13.76 -5.44 11.63
CA VAL A 143 14.12 -4.57 10.50
C VAL A 143 14.33 -3.12 10.94
N PHE A 144 13.58 -2.64 11.93
CA PHE A 144 13.51 -1.24 12.35
C PHE A 144 13.71 -1.06 13.87
N GLY A 145 14.35 -2.01 14.56
CA GLY A 145 14.68 -1.91 15.99
C GLY A 145 15.82 -0.94 16.33
N SER A 146 16.43 -0.30 15.33
CA SER A 146 17.55 0.63 15.51
C SER A 146 17.52 1.75 14.46
N VAL A 147 16.55 2.66 14.59
CA VAL A 147 16.40 3.83 13.73
C VAL A 147 17.12 5.02 14.35
N GLN A 148 17.94 5.72 13.56
CA GLN A 148 18.63 6.94 14.01
C GLN A 148 17.72 8.15 13.81
N VAL A 149 17.32 8.77 14.92
CA VAL A 149 16.46 9.95 14.93
C VAL A 149 17.30 11.19 15.25
N ASN A 150 17.28 12.17 14.35
CA ASN A 150 18.03 13.41 14.51
C ASN A 150 17.09 14.53 14.99
N GLY A 151 16.79 14.53 16.28
CA GLY A 151 15.89 15.50 16.90
C GLY A 151 16.59 16.75 17.44
N ALA A 152 15.77 17.70 17.91
CA ALA A 152 16.26 18.91 18.58
C ALA A 152 17.09 18.60 19.86
N ASP A 153 16.80 17.47 20.50
CA ASP A 153 17.47 16.99 21.71
C ASP A 153 18.76 16.18 21.41
N GLY A 154 19.16 16.10 20.15
CA GLY A 154 20.32 15.37 19.67
C GLY A 154 19.95 14.04 19.00
N ALA A 155 20.98 13.36 18.46
CA ALA A 155 20.80 12.06 17.83
C ALA A 155 20.49 10.98 18.89
N LYS A 156 19.41 10.24 18.69
CA LYS A 156 19.04 9.07 19.49
C LYS A 156 18.76 7.87 18.59
N THR A 157 18.95 6.68 19.14
CA THR A 157 18.55 5.42 18.51
C THR A 157 17.27 4.93 19.17
N VAL A 158 16.23 4.66 18.38
CA VAL A 158 14.92 4.20 18.85
C VAL A 158 14.48 2.96 18.10
N LYS A 159 13.47 2.27 18.63
CA LYS A 159 12.75 1.23 17.89
C LYS A 159 11.55 1.87 17.21
N MET A 160 11.26 1.45 15.99
CA MET A 160 10.08 1.96 15.28
C MET A 160 8.79 1.52 15.97
N SER A 161 8.72 0.30 16.53
CA SER A 161 7.54 -0.24 17.25
C SER A 161 7.06 0.60 18.44
N ASP A 162 7.90 1.48 18.99
CA ASP A 162 7.49 2.42 20.04
C ASP A 162 6.65 3.60 19.47
N TYR A 163 6.64 3.78 18.16
CA TYR A 163 6.10 4.94 17.43
C TYR A 163 4.98 4.61 16.44
N PHE A 164 4.70 3.33 16.15
CA PHE A 164 3.62 2.94 15.23
C PHE A 164 2.89 1.67 15.70
N VAL A 165 1.65 1.52 15.24
CA VAL A 165 0.83 0.32 15.44
C VAL A 165 0.49 -0.26 14.06
N PRO A 166 0.88 -1.50 13.73
CA PRO A 166 0.51 -2.15 12.47
C PRO A 166 -1.01 -2.15 12.27
N TYR A 167 -1.46 -1.88 11.05
CA TYR A 167 -2.89 -1.86 10.68
C TYR A 167 -3.21 -2.99 9.70
N MET A 168 -2.66 -2.89 8.50
CA MET A 168 -2.84 -3.82 7.40
C MET A 168 -1.47 -4.24 6.88
N TYR A 169 -1.41 -5.45 6.33
CA TYR A 169 -0.20 -5.96 5.71
C TYR A 169 -0.52 -6.71 4.43
N GLY A 170 0.52 -6.96 3.64
CA GLY A 170 0.39 -7.81 2.47
C GLY A 170 1.73 -8.19 1.88
N THR A 171 1.68 -8.81 0.71
CA THR A 171 2.84 -9.26 -0.05
C THR A 171 2.84 -8.67 -1.44
N LEU A 172 3.99 -8.76 -2.12
CA LEU A 172 4.09 -8.67 -3.57
C LEU A 172 4.02 -10.07 -4.16
N GLY A 173 3.25 -10.20 -5.22
CA GLY A 173 3.11 -11.45 -5.95
C GLY A 173 2.68 -11.24 -7.39
N ILE A 174 2.21 -12.32 -7.99
CA ILE A 174 1.82 -12.39 -9.39
C ILE A 174 0.32 -12.58 -9.47
N LEU A 175 -0.38 -11.56 -9.94
CA LEU A 175 -1.77 -11.68 -10.38
C LEU A 175 -1.75 -12.17 -11.83
N TYR A 176 -2.53 -13.19 -12.16
CA TYR A 176 -2.54 -13.79 -13.49
C TYR A 176 -3.93 -14.25 -13.91
N ASN A 177 -4.15 -14.33 -15.22
CA ASN A 177 -5.38 -14.86 -15.78
C ASN A 177 -5.24 -16.37 -16.02
N LYS A 178 -5.99 -17.19 -15.26
CA LYS A 178 -5.90 -18.66 -15.26
C LYS A 178 -6.25 -19.26 -16.62
N VAL A 179 -7.26 -18.70 -17.27
CA VAL A 179 -7.78 -19.17 -18.56
C VAL A 179 -6.72 -19.00 -19.65
N TYR A 180 -6.16 -17.80 -19.80
CA TYR A 180 -5.12 -17.57 -20.81
C TYR A 180 -3.83 -18.31 -20.47
N PHE A 181 -3.50 -18.48 -19.20
CA PHE A 181 -2.38 -19.32 -18.78
C PHE A 181 -2.56 -20.76 -19.23
N GLU A 182 -3.76 -21.33 -19.10
CA GLU A 182 -4.08 -22.65 -19.61
C GLU A 182 -3.95 -22.75 -21.13
N GLU A 183 -4.45 -21.77 -21.89
CA GLU A 183 -4.29 -21.70 -23.35
C GLU A 183 -2.81 -21.67 -23.79
N LEU A 184 -1.96 -21.02 -22.99
CA LEU A 184 -0.52 -20.94 -23.22
C LEU A 184 0.23 -22.17 -22.72
N GLY A 185 -0.45 -23.15 -22.10
CA GLY A 185 0.15 -24.35 -21.54
C GLY A 185 0.86 -24.14 -20.21
N ILE A 186 0.53 -23.07 -19.47
CA ILE A 186 1.11 -22.67 -18.19
C ILE A 186 0.08 -22.94 -17.07
N TYR A 187 -0.30 -24.20 -16.88
CA TYR A 187 -1.36 -24.57 -15.94
C TYR A 187 -0.89 -25.50 -14.82
N ASP A 188 0.38 -25.91 -14.83
CA ASP A 188 0.93 -26.80 -13.81
C ASP A 188 1.89 -26.07 -12.85
N ARG A 189 1.85 -26.49 -11.59
CA ARG A 189 2.67 -25.93 -10.52
C ARG A 189 4.17 -26.03 -10.81
N GLU A 190 4.63 -27.11 -11.44
CA GLU A 190 6.06 -27.27 -11.72
C GLU A 190 6.54 -26.17 -12.66
N THR A 191 5.78 -25.84 -13.69
CA THR A 191 6.07 -24.73 -14.61
C THR A 191 6.03 -23.38 -13.89
N LEU A 192 4.99 -23.09 -13.11
CA LEU A 192 4.89 -21.82 -12.35
C LEU A 192 6.01 -21.65 -11.33
N ASN A 193 6.29 -22.69 -10.53
CA ASN A 193 7.37 -22.68 -9.53
C ASN A 193 8.75 -22.57 -10.18
N LYS A 194 8.94 -23.17 -11.34
CA LYS A 194 10.21 -23.09 -12.06
C LYS A 194 10.41 -21.71 -12.68
N ALA A 195 9.36 -21.12 -13.25
CA ALA A 195 9.40 -19.75 -13.77
C ALA A 195 9.59 -18.74 -12.63
N ASN A 196 8.83 -18.89 -11.55
CA ASN A 196 8.83 -18.07 -10.33
C ASN A 196 8.71 -16.56 -10.65
N TRP A 197 9.60 -15.69 -10.15
CA TRP A 197 9.58 -14.27 -10.55
C TRP A 197 9.87 -14.05 -12.04
N GLY A 198 10.43 -15.06 -12.72
CA GLY A 198 10.67 -15.04 -14.16
C GLY A 198 9.41 -14.89 -15.01
N ILE A 199 8.21 -15.15 -14.47
CA ILE A 199 6.95 -14.89 -15.18
C ILE A 199 6.88 -13.42 -15.64
N LEU A 200 7.28 -12.48 -14.79
CA LEU A 200 7.31 -11.04 -15.12
C LEU A 200 8.33 -10.71 -16.24
N PHE A 201 9.25 -11.62 -16.53
CA PHE A 201 10.30 -11.49 -17.54
C PHE A 201 10.07 -12.41 -18.73
N ASN A 202 8.93 -13.12 -18.78
CA ASN A 202 8.61 -14.17 -19.76
C ASN A 202 9.71 -15.25 -19.82
N ASP A 203 10.22 -15.69 -18.66
CA ASP A 203 11.32 -16.65 -18.51
C ASP A 203 10.87 -17.93 -17.80
N ASP A 204 11.17 -19.09 -18.39
CA ASP A 204 10.73 -20.44 -17.97
C ASP A 204 11.47 -21.02 -16.75
N GLY A 205 12.38 -20.28 -16.13
CA GLY A 205 13.23 -20.79 -15.05
C GLY A 205 14.64 -21.12 -15.47
N SER A 206 14.86 -21.30 -16.77
CA SER A 206 16.12 -21.79 -17.35
C SER A 206 16.73 -20.78 -18.32
N GLY A 207 16.24 -19.54 -18.33
CA GLY A 207 16.66 -18.50 -19.26
C GLY A 207 16.11 -18.70 -20.67
N ASN A 208 15.12 -19.60 -20.86
CA ASN A 208 14.37 -19.67 -22.10
C ASN A 208 13.07 -18.89 -21.94
N MET A 209 12.49 -18.49 -23.08
CA MET A 209 11.20 -17.83 -23.08
C MET A 209 10.10 -18.78 -22.57
N LEU A 210 9.28 -18.31 -21.63
CA LEU A 210 8.18 -19.08 -21.06
C LEU A 210 7.07 -19.31 -22.12
N SER A 211 6.64 -18.25 -22.80
CA SER A 211 5.70 -18.36 -23.92
C SER A 211 5.80 -17.18 -24.88
N ASP A 212 5.78 -17.44 -26.19
CA ASP A 212 5.62 -16.39 -27.21
C ASP A 212 4.37 -15.53 -26.96
N GLY A 213 3.28 -16.17 -26.46
CA GLY A 213 1.99 -15.52 -26.23
C GLY A 213 1.95 -14.54 -25.05
N LEU A 214 2.92 -14.61 -24.13
CA LEU A 214 3.06 -13.64 -23.03
C LEU A 214 3.75 -12.34 -23.45
N THR A 215 4.43 -12.33 -24.60
CA THR A 215 5.16 -11.14 -25.06
C THR A 215 4.20 -9.99 -25.31
N GLY A 216 4.41 -8.87 -24.61
CA GLY A 216 3.55 -7.69 -24.70
C GLY A 216 2.21 -7.87 -23.97
N ARG A 217 2.13 -8.81 -23.02
CA ARG A 217 0.93 -9.10 -22.20
C ARG A 217 1.19 -9.04 -20.70
N ILE A 218 2.36 -8.54 -20.29
CA ILE A 218 2.77 -8.47 -18.89
C ILE A 218 2.70 -7.02 -18.40
N TYR A 219 2.05 -6.79 -17.27
CA TYR A 219 2.16 -5.57 -16.51
C TYR A 219 3.22 -5.67 -15.42
N MET A 220 3.80 -4.52 -15.11
CA MET A 220 4.71 -4.30 -14.01
C MET A 220 4.25 -3.06 -13.25
N LYS A 221 4.33 -3.06 -11.91
CA LYS A 221 3.97 -1.87 -11.14
C LYS A 221 4.85 -0.68 -11.50
N ASP A 222 4.24 0.50 -11.67
CA ASP A 222 4.91 1.81 -11.70
C ASP A 222 5.33 2.25 -10.28
N SER A 223 5.86 1.30 -9.52
CA SER A 223 6.44 1.45 -8.20
C SER A 223 7.89 1.05 -8.29
N ILE A 224 8.78 2.02 -8.14
CA ILE A 224 10.22 1.80 -8.19
C ILE A 224 10.69 0.75 -7.18
N ARG A 225 10.08 0.75 -6.01
CA ARG A 225 10.47 -0.09 -4.89
C ARG A 225 10.10 -1.55 -5.16
N ASP A 226 8.86 -1.76 -5.59
CA ASP A 226 8.32 -3.10 -5.83
C ASP A 226 8.93 -3.71 -7.10
N SER A 227 9.09 -2.89 -8.15
CA SER A 227 9.78 -3.31 -9.37
C SER A 227 11.25 -3.66 -9.13
N TYR A 228 11.94 -2.91 -8.28
CA TYR A 228 13.31 -3.22 -7.89
C TYR A 228 13.40 -4.54 -7.13
N ALA A 229 12.53 -4.76 -6.14
CA ALA A 229 12.49 -6.00 -5.36
C ALA A 229 12.24 -7.23 -6.25
N ALA A 230 11.19 -7.19 -7.09
CA ALA A 230 10.87 -8.25 -8.05
C ALA A 230 12.06 -8.56 -8.99
N THR A 231 12.78 -7.53 -9.42
CA THR A 231 13.98 -7.70 -10.28
C THR A 231 15.13 -8.34 -9.51
N VAL A 232 15.37 -7.94 -8.26
CA VAL A 232 16.40 -8.54 -7.40
C VAL A 232 16.12 -10.02 -7.18
N PHE A 233 14.87 -10.39 -6.90
CA PHE A 233 14.43 -11.78 -6.76
C PHE A 233 14.70 -12.58 -8.02
N TYR A 234 14.27 -12.08 -9.18
CA TYR A 234 14.55 -12.72 -10.47
C TYR A 234 16.05 -12.91 -10.73
N MET A 235 16.88 -11.90 -10.46
CA MET A 235 18.33 -11.99 -10.66
C MET A 235 19.00 -13.02 -9.74
N LEU A 236 18.55 -13.14 -8.49
CA LEU A 236 19.02 -14.19 -7.57
C LEU A 236 18.70 -15.57 -8.12
N GLU A 237 17.46 -15.78 -8.53
CA GLU A 237 16.95 -17.07 -9.03
C GLU A 237 17.62 -17.52 -10.33
N ARG A 238 18.07 -16.56 -11.14
CA ARG A 238 18.80 -16.82 -12.39
C ARG A 238 20.31 -16.91 -12.20
N GLY A 239 20.82 -16.83 -10.97
CA GLY A 239 22.26 -16.86 -10.68
C GLY A 239 23.02 -15.68 -11.27
N MET A 240 22.34 -14.57 -11.58
CA MET A 240 22.96 -13.38 -12.17
C MET A 240 23.86 -12.65 -11.18
N LEU A 241 23.67 -12.92 -9.88
CA LEU A 241 24.43 -12.35 -8.79
C LEU A 241 25.54 -13.30 -8.27
N ASP A 242 25.75 -14.45 -8.91
CA ASP A 242 26.72 -15.45 -8.48
C ASP A 242 28.15 -14.90 -8.51
N GLY A 243 28.83 -14.97 -7.36
CA GLY A 243 30.20 -14.50 -7.18
C GLY A 243 30.35 -12.98 -7.11
N LEU A 244 29.25 -12.22 -7.20
CA LEU A 244 29.23 -10.78 -7.00
C LEU A 244 29.04 -10.44 -5.51
N THR A 245 29.61 -9.31 -5.09
CA THR A 245 29.66 -8.91 -3.68
C THR A 245 29.18 -7.48 -3.50
N VAL A 246 28.56 -7.21 -2.35
CA VAL A 246 28.14 -5.86 -1.94
C VAL A 246 29.29 -4.86 -2.07
N THR A 247 29.07 -3.80 -2.85
CA THR A 247 30.13 -2.84 -3.22
C THR A 247 30.11 -1.56 -2.39
N ASP A 248 29.00 -1.26 -1.69
CA ASP A 248 28.90 -0.08 -0.83
C ASP A 248 29.72 -0.26 0.45
N LYS A 249 30.76 0.56 0.59
CA LYS A 249 31.69 0.57 1.74
C LYS A 249 31.05 1.01 3.05
N ASN A 250 29.89 1.68 2.98
CA ASN A 250 29.16 2.09 4.17
C ASN A 250 28.15 1.04 4.64
N SER A 251 27.88 0.01 3.81
CA SER A 251 27.01 -1.09 4.19
C SER A 251 27.67 -2.00 5.23
N ALA A 252 26.87 -2.47 6.20
CA ALA A 252 27.30 -3.51 7.14
C ALA A 252 27.65 -4.84 6.44
N ASN A 253 27.17 -5.02 5.20
CA ASN A 253 27.40 -6.21 4.37
C ASN A 253 28.51 -6.04 3.33
N TYR A 254 29.28 -4.94 3.37
CA TYR A 254 30.37 -4.68 2.43
C TYR A 254 31.30 -5.90 2.24
N GLY A 255 31.46 -6.32 0.98
CA GLY A 255 32.32 -7.43 0.59
C GLY A 255 31.74 -8.84 0.82
N LYS A 256 30.53 -8.97 1.37
CA LYS A 256 29.79 -10.24 1.38
C LYS A 256 29.23 -10.54 0.00
N LEU A 257 29.08 -11.82 -0.33
CA LEU A 257 28.39 -12.24 -1.55
C LEU A 257 26.91 -11.88 -1.46
N TYR A 258 26.31 -11.41 -2.56
CA TYR A 258 24.86 -11.14 -2.59
C TYR A 258 24.05 -12.40 -2.25
N THR A 259 24.49 -13.55 -2.75
CA THR A 259 23.85 -14.86 -2.53
C THR A 259 23.96 -15.39 -1.10
N GLU A 260 24.71 -14.71 -0.21
CA GLU A 260 24.82 -15.04 1.21
C GLU A 260 24.00 -14.11 2.11
N LEU A 261 23.32 -13.12 1.55
CA LEU A 261 22.47 -12.19 2.30
C LEU A 261 21.12 -12.84 2.61
N SER A 262 20.51 -12.43 3.73
CA SER A 262 19.09 -12.73 3.97
C SER A 262 18.23 -12.00 2.93
N MET A 263 16.99 -12.47 2.74
CA MET A 263 16.08 -11.86 1.76
C MET A 263 15.87 -10.36 2.03
N GLY A 264 15.65 -10.01 3.30
CA GLY A 264 15.56 -8.61 3.75
C GLY A 264 16.83 -7.82 3.46
N ASP A 265 18.03 -8.33 3.75
CA ASP A 265 19.28 -7.61 3.45
C ASP A 265 19.48 -7.43 1.94
N MET A 266 19.05 -8.40 1.14
CA MET A 266 19.25 -8.40 -0.31
C MET A 266 18.40 -7.35 -1.01
N ILE A 267 17.09 -7.30 -0.75
CA ILE A 267 16.19 -6.30 -1.34
C ILE A 267 16.47 -4.88 -0.83
N ASN A 268 17.13 -4.75 0.32
CA ASN A 268 17.57 -3.48 0.88
C ASN A 268 18.99 -3.08 0.45
N THR A 269 19.69 -3.93 -0.29
CA THR A 269 21.00 -3.57 -0.85
C THR A 269 20.77 -2.74 -2.11
N VAL A 270 21.31 -1.51 -2.11
CA VAL A 270 21.19 -0.53 -3.20
C VAL A 270 22.54 0.11 -3.50
N ASP A 271 23.54 -0.71 -3.80
CA ASP A 271 24.86 -0.25 -4.21
C ASP A 271 24.96 -0.04 -5.73
N ASP A 272 25.99 0.68 -6.18
CA ASP A 272 26.12 1.09 -7.59
C ASP A 272 26.10 -0.11 -8.57
N GLN A 273 26.71 -1.23 -8.19
CA GLN A 273 26.76 -2.43 -9.03
C GLN A 273 25.38 -3.05 -9.18
N LEU A 274 24.66 -3.22 -8.07
CA LEU A 274 23.34 -3.85 -8.10
C LEU A 274 22.29 -2.95 -8.78
N ILE A 275 22.36 -1.63 -8.56
CA ILE A 275 21.48 -0.67 -9.25
C ILE A 275 21.67 -0.72 -10.77
N GLU A 276 22.91 -0.78 -11.25
CA GLU A 276 23.22 -0.90 -12.68
C GLU A 276 22.67 -2.20 -13.27
N LEU A 277 22.88 -3.33 -12.58
CA LEU A 277 22.35 -4.64 -13.00
C LEU A 277 20.82 -4.65 -13.06
N CYS A 278 20.13 -4.16 -12.02
CA CYS A 278 18.67 -4.05 -12.02
C CYS A 278 18.18 -3.20 -13.20
N GLY A 279 18.83 -2.07 -13.46
CA GLY A 279 18.45 -1.18 -14.57
C GLY A 279 18.58 -1.86 -15.94
N ASP A 280 19.64 -2.64 -16.16
CA ASP A 280 19.84 -3.37 -17.41
C ASP A 280 18.82 -4.51 -17.60
N VAL A 281 18.49 -5.23 -16.52
CA VAL A 281 17.46 -6.28 -16.54
C VAL A 281 16.09 -5.67 -16.82
N LEU A 282 15.69 -4.62 -16.11
CA LEU A 282 14.42 -3.92 -16.33
C LEU A 282 14.30 -3.35 -17.75
N LYS A 283 15.39 -2.81 -18.32
CA LYS A 283 15.41 -2.35 -19.72
C LYS A 283 15.17 -3.49 -20.71
N THR A 284 15.72 -4.67 -20.42
CA THR A 284 15.51 -5.88 -21.24
C THR A 284 14.08 -6.39 -21.13
N GLN A 285 13.50 -6.33 -19.92
CA GLN A 285 12.10 -6.71 -19.66
C GLN A 285 11.10 -5.92 -20.51
N LYS A 286 11.39 -4.66 -20.87
CA LYS A 286 10.46 -3.79 -21.61
C LYS A 286 9.90 -4.40 -22.89
N ASP A 287 10.64 -5.28 -23.56
CA ASP A 287 10.18 -5.95 -24.78
C ASP A 287 9.06 -6.99 -24.49
N GLN A 288 8.92 -7.42 -23.24
CA GLN A 288 7.89 -8.35 -22.77
C GLN A 288 6.66 -7.65 -22.20
N LEU A 289 6.78 -6.37 -21.82
CA LEU A 289 5.72 -5.65 -21.13
C LEU A 289 4.65 -5.11 -22.09
N TYR A 290 3.40 -5.15 -21.65
CA TYR A 290 2.35 -4.30 -22.18
C TYR A 290 2.56 -2.85 -21.70
N GLY A 291 2.88 -2.66 -20.41
CA GLY A 291 3.15 -1.35 -19.84
C GLY A 291 3.55 -1.39 -18.36
N TYR A 292 3.67 -0.21 -17.77
CA TYR A 292 3.73 -0.04 -16.32
C TYR A 292 2.38 0.50 -15.83
N GLU A 293 1.89 -0.02 -14.71
CA GLU A 293 0.57 0.30 -14.17
C GLU A 293 0.61 0.61 -12.66
N VAL A 294 -0.38 1.32 -12.13
CA VAL A 294 -0.43 1.64 -10.69
C VAL A 294 -1.59 0.89 -10.04
N ASP A 295 -2.82 1.11 -10.52
CA ASP A 295 -4.06 0.51 -9.97
C ASP A 295 -5.09 0.12 -11.06
N PHE A 296 -4.67 -0.11 -12.31
CA PHE A 296 -5.61 -0.33 -13.44
C PHE A 296 -5.44 -1.66 -14.18
N GLY A 297 -4.39 -2.44 -13.88
CA GLY A 297 -4.12 -3.72 -14.55
C GLY A 297 -5.28 -4.73 -14.46
N LYS A 298 -6.07 -4.69 -13.38
CA LYS A 298 -7.13 -5.67 -13.10
C LYS A 298 -8.17 -5.85 -14.22
N ASN A 299 -8.74 -4.75 -14.73
CA ASN A 299 -9.78 -4.81 -15.76
C ASN A 299 -9.20 -5.32 -17.09
N GLU A 300 -7.94 -5.02 -17.35
CA GLU A 300 -7.25 -5.45 -18.56
C GLU A 300 -6.84 -6.92 -18.49
N LEU A 301 -6.58 -7.45 -17.29
CA LEU A 301 -6.40 -8.89 -17.05
C LEU A 301 -7.69 -9.68 -17.27
N ILE A 302 -8.82 -9.18 -16.76
CA ILE A 302 -10.14 -9.79 -16.98
C ILE A 302 -10.50 -9.77 -18.48
N GLN A 303 -10.25 -8.66 -19.17
CA GLN A 303 -10.53 -8.51 -20.61
C GLN A 303 -9.54 -9.24 -21.54
N GLY A 304 -8.49 -9.87 -21.02
CA GLY A 304 -7.46 -10.54 -21.83
C GLY A 304 -6.56 -9.60 -22.65
N ILE A 305 -6.45 -8.35 -22.24
CA ILE A 305 -5.51 -7.37 -22.81
C ILE A 305 -4.09 -7.64 -22.27
N ALA A 306 -3.98 -7.89 -20.98
CA ALA A 306 -2.78 -8.42 -20.32
C ALA A 306 -3.14 -9.74 -19.63
N TYR A 307 -2.15 -10.56 -19.31
CA TYR A 307 -2.37 -11.88 -18.68
C TYR A 307 -1.69 -11.99 -17.32
N VAL A 308 -0.77 -11.07 -17.02
CA VAL A 308 0.07 -11.07 -15.81
C VAL A 308 0.21 -9.66 -15.32
N ASP A 309 0.20 -9.49 -14.00
CA ASP A 309 0.58 -8.26 -13.33
C ASP A 309 1.41 -8.56 -12.07
N LEU A 310 2.36 -7.67 -11.77
CA LEU A 310 2.96 -7.60 -10.44
C LEU A 310 1.93 -6.93 -9.53
N ALA A 311 1.48 -7.58 -8.46
CA ALA A 311 0.38 -7.05 -7.66
C ALA A 311 0.70 -7.04 -6.16
N TRP A 312 0.11 -6.08 -5.45
CA TRP A 312 -0.04 -6.16 -4.00
C TRP A 312 -1.17 -7.13 -3.68
N SER A 313 -1.02 -7.96 -2.65
CA SER A 313 -1.95 -9.06 -2.38
C SER A 313 -3.41 -8.62 -2.17
N GLY A 314 -3.66 -7.47 -1.55
CA GLY A 314 -5.04 -7.02 -1.33
C GLY A 314 -5.73 -6.60 -2.63
N ASP A 315 -5.06 -5.81 -3.48
CA ASP A 315 -5.58 -5.46 -4.82
C ASP A 315 -5.78 -6.70 -5.68
N ALA A 316 -4.85 -7.66 -5.58
CA ALA A 316 -4.94 -8.91 -6.30
C ALA A 316 -6.16 -9.72 -5.88
N LEU A 317 -6.42 -9.83 -4.57
CA LEU A 317 -7.57 -10.56 -4.06
C LEU A 317 -8.88 -9.90 -4.47
N TYR A 318 -8.97 -8.58 -4.35
CA TYR A 318 -10.12 -7.84 -4.85
C TYR A 318 -10.36 -8.10 -6.35
N ALA A 319 -9.30 -8.10 -7.16
CA ALA A 319 -9.40 -8.41 -8.59
C ALA A 319 -9.81 -9.86 -8.84
N VAL A 320 -9.34 -10.81 -8.04
CA VAL A 320 -9.77 -12.22 -8.12
C VAL A 320 -11.26 -12.31 -7.80
N GLU A 321 -11.72 -11.71 -6.70
CA GLU A 321 -13.14 -11.73 -6.29
C GLU A 321 -14.06 -11.11 -7.36
N GLU A 322 -13.68 -9.96 -7.95
CA GLU A 322 -14.41 -9.34 -9.07
C GLU A 322 -14.43 -10.22 -10.33
N SER A 323 -13.48 -11.15 -10.48
CA SER A 323 -13.36 -11.99 -11.68
C SER A 323 -14.33 -13.18 -11.72
N TRP A 324 -15.15 -13.35 -10.69
CA TRP A 324 -16.25 -14.32 -10.64
C TRP A 324 -17.48 -13.90 -11.45
N ASP A 325 -17.64 -12.60 -11.69
CA ASP A 325 -18.84 -12.09 -12.34
C ASP A 325 -18.93 -12.57 -13.80
N ASP A 326 -19.93 -13.41 -14.07
CA ASP A 326 -20.26 -14.03 -15.36
C ASP A 326 -20.39 -13.02 -16.50
N ASP A 327 -20.68 -11.75 -16.21
CA ASP A 327 -20.79 -10.68 -17.23
C ASP A 327 -19.44 -10.33 -17.91
N TYR A 328 -18.32 -10.79 -17.36
CA TYR A 328 -16.97 -10.44 -17.84
C TYR A 328 -16.18 -11.60 -18.45
N ILE A 329 -16.74 -12.81 -18.47
CA ILE A 329 -16.14 -13.97 -19.17
C ILE A 329 -16.36 -13.80 -20.68
N ASP A 330 -15.30 -13.93 -21.49
CA ASP A 330 -15.44 -13.92 -22.95
C ASP A 330 -16.47 -15.00 -23.37
N PRO A 331 -17.62 -14.64 -23.96
CA PRO A 331 -18.65 -15.60 -24.36
C PRO A 331 -18.19 -16.58 -25.45
N MET A 332 -16.96 -16.46 -25.97
CA MET A 332 -16.32 -17.43 -26.87
C MET A 332 -15.61 -18.58 -26.15
N LEU A 333 -15.43 -18.52 -24.83
CA LEU A 333 -14.80 -19.58 -24.06
C LEU A 333 -15.89 -20.48 -23.45
N GLU A 334 -16.06 -21.68 -23.99
CA GLU A 334 -16.83 -22.75 -23.33
C GLU A 334 -16.01 -23.24 -22.13
N TYR A 335 -16.26 -22.68 -20.95
CA TYR A 335 -15.68 -23.18 -19.71
C TYR A 335 -16.64 -24.16 -19.03
N ASP A 336 -16.14 -25.33 -18.62
CA ASP A 336 -16.92 -26.29 -17.83
C ASP A 336 -16.78 -25.84 -16.36
N GLU A 337 -17.86 -25.36 -15.74
CA GLU A 337 -17.94 -24.81 -14.36
C GLU A 337 -17.38 -25.76 -13.26
N GLY A 338 -16.92 -26.96 -13.62
CA GLY A 338 -16.74 -28.09 -12.71
C GLY A 338 -15.41 -28.21 -11.98
N GLU A 339 -14.33 -27.48 -12.33
CA GLU A 339 -13.01 -27.72 -11.69
C GLU A 339 -12.26 -26.49 -11.12
N SER A 340 -12.59 -25.24 -11.48
CA SER A 340 -11.83 -24.06 -11.01
C SER A 340 -12.65 -22.99 -10.28
N GLY A 341 -13.84 -23.34 -9.79
CA GLY A 341 -14.68 -22.48 -8.95
C GLY A 341 -14.78 -21.05 -9.45
N GLY A 342 -15.40 -20.81 -10.61
CA GLY A 342 -15.91 -19.50 -11.06
C GLY A 342 -14.93 -18.34 -11.35
N TYR A 343 -13.81 -18.19 -10.64
CA TYR A 343 -12.89 -17.05 -10.81
C TYR A 343 -11.98 -17.22 -12.04
N THR A 344 -11.84 -16.19 -12.88
CA THR A 344 -10.94 -16.21 -14.04
C THR A 344 -9.51 -15.77 -13.73
N LEU A 345 -9.31 -15.02 -12.64
CA LEU A 345 -7.99 -14.62 -12.16
C LEU A 345 -7.51 -15.51 -11.00
N GLY A 346 -6.20 -15.52 -10.78
CA GLY A 346 -5.52 -16.12 -9.64
C GLY A 346 -4.36 -15.23 -9.19
N TYR A 347 -3.94 -15.37 -7.94
CA TYR A 347 -2.82 -14.64 -7.36
C TYR A 347 -1.90 -15.61 -6.66
N TYR A 348 -0.60 -15.57 -6.94
CA TYR A 348 0.34 -16.35 -6.15
C TYR A 348 1.58 -15.54 -5.78
N VAL A 349 2.09 -15.75 -4.57
CA VAL A 349 3.40 -15.24 -4.18
C VAL A 349 4.42 -16.22 -4.77
N PRO A 350 5.55 -15.79 -5.35
CA PRO A 350 6.64 -16.70 -5.78
C PRO A 350 7.38 -17.38 -4.60
N HIS A 351 7.88 -18.62 -4.75
CA HIS A 351 8.23 -19.52 -3.61
C HIS A 351 9.64 -19.37 -3.05
N ASP A 352 10.63 -19.04 -3.88
CA ASP A 352 12.03 -18.97 -3.44
C ASP A 352 12.38 -17.64 -2.75
N SER A 353 11.56 -16.61 -2.94
CA SER A 353 11.82 -15.26 -2.47
C SER A 353 10.56 -14.40 -2.47
N GLY A 354 10.49 -13.43 -1.57
CA GLY A 354 9.35 -12.52 -1.50
C GLY A 354 9.50 -11.41 -0.48
N ASN A 355 8.51 -10.53 -0.45
CA ASN A 355 8.44 -9.44 0.50
C ASN A 355 7.16 -9.50 1.33
N ILE A 356 7.21 -8.84 2.49
CA ILE A 356 6.04 -8.43 3.25
C ILE A 356 6.15 -6.93 3.52
N TRP A 357 5.03 -6.22 3.42
CA TRP A 357 4.92 -4.79 3.65
C TRP A 357 3.84 -4.51 4.69
N PHE A 358 3.94 -3.36 5.38
CA PHE A 358 3.06 -3.00 6.48
C PHE A 358 2.63 -1.53 6.40
N ASP A 359 1.34 -1.30 6.48
CA ASP A 359 0.81 0.01 6.82
C ASP A 359 0.52 0.07 8.32
N GLY A 360 0.73 1.23 8.93
CA GLY A 360 0.53 1.36 10.37
C GLY A 360 0.27 2.77 10.84
N TRP A 361 -0.49 2.86 11.93
CA TRP A 361 -0.91 4.11 12.52
C TRP A 361 0.21 4.78 13.31
N VAL A 362 0.43 6.05 13.05
CA VAL A 362 1.38 6.92 13.75
C VAL A 362 0.73 8.25 14.11
N ILE A 363 1.23 8.89 15.16
CA ILE A 363 0.79 10.22 15.59
C ILE A 363 1.95 11.21 15.31
N PRO A 364 1.77 12.21 14.44
CA PRO A 364 2.79 13.22 14.22
C PRO A 364 2.92 14.16 15.43
N LYS A 365 4.10 14.75 15.63
CA LYS A 365 4.35 15.76 16.68
C LYS A 365 3.54 17.04 16.52
N THR A 366 2.93 17.25 15.37
CA THR A 366 2.02 18.36 15.10
C THR A 366 0.62 18.13 15.65
N CYS A 367 0.27 16.91 16.07
CA CYS A 367 -1.01 16.61 16.72
C CYS A 367 -1.16 17.49 17.98
N PRO A 368 -2.22 18.30 18.10
CA PRO A 368 -2.45 19.10 19.29
C PRO A 368 -2.69 18.23 20.52
N ASP A 369 -2.19 18.67 21.68
CA ASP A 369 -2.42 17.98 22.97
C ASP A 369 -3.91 17.71 23.24
N SER A 370 -4.79 18.59 22.77
CA SER A 370 -6.25 18.44 22.91
C SER A 370 -6.84 17.31 22.08
N HIS A 371 -6.17 16.84 21.03
CA HIS A 371 -6.63 15.75 20.15
C HIS A 371 -5.92 14.43 20.45
N LEU A 372 -4.81 14.45 21.20
CA LEU A 372 -3.97 13.29 21.45
C LEU A 372 -4.73 12.12 22.11
N GLN A 373 -5.64 12.41 23.04
CA GLN A 373 -6.48 11.36 23.66
C GLN A 373 -7.38 10.70 22.61
N ALA A 374 -8.01 11.48 21.73
CA ALA A 374 -8.84 10.97 20.66
C ALA A 374 -8.06 10.14 19.64
N ALA A 375 -6.88 10.60 19.23
CA ALA A 375 -6.00 9.86 18.33
C ALA A 375 -5.61 8.50 18.92
N LYS A 376 -5.24 8.47 20.21
CA LYS A 376 -4.88 7.23 20.89
C LYS A 376 -6.06 6.27 21.07
N ILE A 377 -7.25 6.78 21.40
CA ILE A 377 -8.46 5.95 21.48
C ILE A 377 -8.80 5.39 20.09
N PHE A 378 -8.67 6.18 19.02
CA PHE A 378 -8.91 5.74 17.65
C PHE A 378 -8.00 4.59 17.23
N ILE A 379 -6.68 4.69 17.44
CA ILE A 379 -5.75 3.59 17.13
C ILE A 379 -6.11 2.33 17.94
N ASN A 380 -6.47 2.47 19.22
CA ASN A 380 -6.85 1.32 20.04
C ASN A 380 -8.17 0.67 19.59
N PHE A 381 -9.13 1.49 19.15
CA PHE A 381 -10.41 1.05 18.60
C PHE A 381 -10.22 0.22 17.33
N LEU A 382 -9.29 0.61 16.46
CA LEU A 382 -8.99 -0.14 15.24
C LEU A 382 -8.40 -1.55 15.49
N ASN A 383 -7.96 -1.81 16.72
CA ASN A 383 -7.45 -3.11 17.16
C ASN A 383 -8.49 -3.91 17.99
N GLU A 384 -9.74 -3.45 18.07
CA GLU A 384 -10.86 -4.30 18.49
C GLU A 384 -11.07 -5.41 17.44
N LEU A 385 -11.34 -6.65 17.87
CA LEU A 385 -11.38 -7.79 16.95
C LEU A 385 -12.48 -7.62 15.87
N TYR A 386 -13.68 -7.21 16.27
CA TYR A 386 -14.79 -6.97 15.33
C TYR A 386 -14.49 -5.82 14.37
N VAL A 387 -13.75 -4.80 14.80
CA VAL A 387 -13.34 -3.69 13.95
C VAL A 387 -12.32 -4.16 12.92
N ALA A 388 -11.36 -4.98 13.32
CA ALA A 388 -10.43 -5.61 12.39
C ALA A 388 -11.15 -6.49 11.37
N ALA A 389 -12.12 -7.31 11.82
CA ALA A 389 -12.94 -8.15 10.94
C ALA A 389 -13.72 -7.33 9.90
N ASN A 390 -14.43 -6.28 10.33
CA ASN A 390 -15.15 -5.40 9.41
C ASN A 390 -14.22 -4.71 8.40
N ASN A 391 -13.05 -4.24 8.84
CA ASN A 391 -12.08 -3.66 7.93
C ASN A 391 -11.58 -4.67 6.89
N MET A 392 -11.28 -5.91 7.27
CA MET A 392 -10.87 -6.92 6.29
C MET A 392 -11.97 -7.26 5.30
N MET A 393 -13.23 -7.27 5.74
CA MET A 393 -14.37 -7.52 4.87
C MET A 393 -14.62 -6.38 3.88
N GLU A 394 -14.51 -5.13 4.31
CA GLU A 394 -14.71 -3.98 3.43
C GLU A 394 -13.56 -3.84 2.42
N ILE A 395 -12.32 -3.95 2.89
CA ILE A 395 -11.13 -3.52 2.12
C ILE A 395 -10.53 -4.69 1.34
N GLY A 396 -10.73 -5.94 1.77
CA GLY A 396 -10.09 -7.12 1.18
C GLY A 396 -8.62 -7.34 1.57
N TYR A 397 -8.02 -6.41 2.31
CA TYR A 397 -6.68 -6.54 2.87
C TYR A 397 -6.67 -7.27 4.22
N THR A 398 -5.50 -7.78 4.62
CA THR A 398 -5.34 -8.51 5.87
C THR A 398 -4.94 -7.62 7.02
N SER A 399 -5.66 -7.71 8.13
CA SER A 399 -5.34 -6.99 9.36
C SER A 399 -4.12 -7.58 10.07
N ALA A 400 -3.33 -6.73 10.70
CA ALA A 400 -2.25 -7.16 11.59
C ALA A 400 -2.74 -7.70 12.95
N VAL A 401 -4.05 -7.74 13.19
CA VAL A 401 -4.67 -8.46 14.31
C VAL A 401 -4.50 -9.97 14.11
N ASP A 402 -4.16 -10.68 15.19
CA ASP A 402 -3.95 -12.13 15.24
C ASP A 402 -5.18 -12.88 14.71
N GLY A 403 -5.01 -13.62 13.61
CA GLY A 403 -6.09 -14.31 12.92
C GLY A 403 -6.66 -15.47 13.72
N GLU A 404 -5.89 -16.11 14.60
CA GLU A 404 -6.43 -17.09 15.56
C GLU A 404 -7.39 -16.43 16.56
N LYS A 405 -7.17 -15.15 16.92
CA LYS A 405 -8.15 -14.43 17.75
C LYS A 405 -9.42 -14.09 16.99
N VAL A 406 -9.28 -13.59 15.76
CA VAL A 406 -10.42 -13.30 14.87
C VAL A 406 -11.26 -14.56 14.66
N LYS A 407 -10.61 -15.67 14.32
CA LYS A 407 -11.22 -16.97 14.09
C LYS A 407 -11.99 -17.50 15.31
N ASN A 408 -11.48 -17.28 16.52
CA ASN A 408 -12.07 -17.81 17.75
C ASN A 408 -13.09 -16.86 18.42
N ASP A 409 -13.22 -15.62 17.96
CA ASP A 409 -14.15 -14.63 18.50
C ASP A 409 -15.55 -14.73 17.86
N ALA A 410 -16.60 -14.73 18.68
CA ALA A 410 -17.96 -14.99 18.20
C ALA A 410 -18.49 -13.89 17.26
N GLU A 411 -18.21 -12.62 17.56
CA GLU A 411 -18.67 -11.48 16.75
C GLU A 411 -17.93 -11.43 15.41
N CYS A 412 -16.62 -11.69 15.43
CA CYS A 412 -15.83 -11.83 14.22
C CYS A 412 -16.35 -12.96 13.31
N ARG A 413 -16.71 -14.11 13.89
CA ARG A 413 -17.28 -15.23 13.13
C ARG A 413 -18.59 -14.86 12.46
N GLU A 414 -19.46 -14.12 13.14
CA GLU A 414 -20.71 -13.62 12.56
C GLU A 414 -20.46 -12.65 11.40
N ILE A 415 -19.51 -11.71 11.55
CA ILE A 415 -19.11 -10.76 10.50
C ILE A 415 -18.59 -11.49 9.27
N LEU A 416 -17.62 -12.40 9.46
CA LEU A 416 -17.04 -13.18 8.36
C LEU A 416 -18.10 -14.08 7.72
N ALA A 417 -18.96 -14.72 8.53
CA ALA A 417 -20.02 -15.57 8.03
C ALA A 417 -21.05 -14.79 7.18
N GLN A 418 -21.37 -13.57 7.57
CA GLN A 418 -22.24 -12.70 6.78
C GLN A 418 -21.60 -12.27 5.46
N GLY A 419 -20.31 -11.93 5.47
CA GLY A 419 -19.62 -11.50 4.25
C GLY A 419 -19.34 -12.64 3.26
N TYR A 420 -19.24 -13.89 3.73
CA TYR A 420 -18.97 -15.08 2.90
C TYR A 420 -20.17 -16.02 2.77
N TYR A 421 -21.37 -15.57 3.12
CA TYR A 421 -22.59 -16.39 3.11
C TYR A 421 -22.39 -17.79 3.73
N VAL A 422 -21.86 -17.84 4.95
CA VAL A 422 -21.54 -19.09 5.65
C VAL A 422 -22.72 -19.50 6.53
N TYR A 423 -23.30 -20.66 6.22
CA TYR A 423 -24.40 -21.19 7.02
C TYR A 423 -23.98 -21.46 8.47
N GLY A 424 -24.77 -20.95 9.41
CA GLY A 424 -24.63 -21.21 10.84
C GLY A 424 -25.91 -21.76 11.45
N GLU A 425 -25.76 -22.69 12.40
CA GLU A 425 -26.88 -23.11 13.24
C GLU A 425 -27.24 -22.06 14.31
N ASP A 426 -26.26 -21.21 14.67
CA ASP A 426 -26.34 -20.26 15.78
C ASP A 426 -26.47 -18.79 15.33
N TRP A 427 -26.44 -18.50 14.03
CA TRP A 427 -26.59 -17.15 13.45
C TRP A 427 -27.48 -17.17 12.20
N GLU A 428 -28.09 -16.02 11.89
CA GLU A 428 -28.87 -15.83 10.66
C GLU A 428 -28.03 -15.04 9.65
N ILE A 429 -27.92 -15.54 8.43
CA ILE A 429 -27.27 -14.84 7.31
C ILE A 429 -28.35 -14.28 6.41
N THR A 430 -28.18 -13.03 5.97
CA THR A 430 -29.11 -12.38 5.03
C THR A 430 -28.46 -11.98 3.73
N ASP A 431 -29.22 -11.95 2.64
CA ASP A 431 -28.81 -11.27 1.40
C ASP A 431 -28.84 -9.73 1.55
N GLU A 432 -28.45 -9.02 0.50
CA GLU A 432 -28.48 -7.54 0.44
C GLU A 432 -29.90 -6.95 0.65
N ASP A 433 -30.95 -7.71 0.37
CA ASP A 433 -32.35 -7.33 0.55
C ASP A 433 -32.87 -7.63 1.98
N GLY A 434 -32.06 -8.27 2.82
CA GLY A 434 -32.40 -8.66 4.19
C GLY A 434 -33.21 -9.96 4.30
N ASN A 435 -33.25 -10.79 3.26
CA ASN A 435 -33.89 -12.10 3.31
C ASN A 435 -32.93 -13.11 3.95
N VAL A 436 -33.42 -13.89 4.91
CA VAL A 436 -32.63 -14.95 5.54
C VAL A 436 -32.38 -16.08 4.54
N LEU A 437 -31.11 -16.41 4.36
CA LEU A 437 -30.66 -17.47 3.46
C LEU A 437 -30.83 -18.84 4.12
N SER A 438 -31.26 -19.82 3.33
CA SER A 438 -31.18 -21.23 3.68
C SER A 438 -29.77 -21.78 3.46
N GLN A 439 -29.49 -22.97 4.00
CA GLN A 439 -28.19 -23.64 3.81
C GLN A 439 -27.86 -23.88 2.33
N GLU A 440 -28.86 -24.11 1.48
CA GLU A 440 -28.66 -24.33 0.03
C GLU A 440 -28.35 -23.04 -0.74
N GLU A 441 -28.59 -21.88 -0.12
CA GLU A 441 -28.33 -20.55 -0.68
C GLU A 441 -27.02 -19.93 -0.14
N CYS A 442 -26.35 -20.62 0.78
CA CYS A 442 -25.07 -20.23 1.37
C CYS A 442 -23.91 -20.81 0.56
N ASP A 443 -22.82 -20.05 0.41
CA ASP A 443 -21.60 -20.51 -0.30
C ASP A 443 -20.88 -21.62 0.48
N TYR A 444 -20.99 -21.59 1.82
CA TYR A 444 -20.42 -22.61 2.71
C TYR A 444 -21.49 -23.23 3.58
N ALA A 445 -21.51 -24.55 3.68
CA ALA A 445 -22.54 -25.28 4.42
C ALA A 445 -22.31 -25.26 5.95
N SER A 446 -21.13 -24.84 6.42
CA SER A 446 -20.81 -24.67 7.83
C SER A 446 -19.60 -23.78 8.08
N TRP A 447 -19.47 -23.25 9.30
CA TRP A 447 -18.26 -22.56 9.76
C TRP A 447 -16.99 -23.40 9.60
N GLN A 448 -17.05 -24.72 9.86
CA GLN A 448 -15.85 -25.57 9.75
C GLN A 448 -15.34 -25.64 8.31
N GLU A 449 -16.26 -25.73 7.34
CA GLU A 449 -15.92 -25.73 5.91
C GLU A 449 -15.32 -24.39 5.49
N PHE A 450 -15.94 -23.28 5.90
CA PHE A 450 -15.39 -21.94 5.67
C PHE A 450 -14.03 -21.75 6.34
N GLU A 451 -13.88 -22.17 7.60
CA GLU A 451 -12.62 -22.07 8.33
C GLU A 451 -11.52 -22.87 7.63
N ASP A 452 -11.83 -24.08 7.20
CA ASP A 452 -10.90 -24.91 6.46
C ASP A 452 -10.52 -24.27 5.12
N TYR A 453 -11.44 -23.58 4.45
CA TYR A 453 -11.20 -22.86 3.21
C TYR A 453 -10.39 -21.56 3.40
N PHE A 454 -10.79 -20.73 4.35
CA PHE A 454 -10.32 -19.36 4.51
C PHE A 454 -9.05 -19.26 5.38
N PHE A 455 -8.98 -20.06 6.45
CA PHE A 455 -7.86 -20.06 7.40
C PHE A 455 -6.94 -21.26 7.26
N ASN A 456 -7.30 -22.34 6.57
CA ASN A 456 -6.47 -23.54 6.52
C ASN A 456 -6.16 -24.05 5.11
N ASN A 457 -6.78 -23.50 4.06
CA ASN A 457 -6.67 -24.05 2.73
C ASN A 457 -5.36 -23.65 2.08
N PHE A 458 -4.82 -24.60 1.34
CA PHE A 458 -3.68 -24.41 0.48
C PHE A 458 -4.11 -24.86 -0.90
N ASP A 459 -4.37 -23.91 -1.79
CA ASP A 459 -4.53 -24.24 -3.18
C ASP A 459 -3.13 -24.53 -3.77
N PRO A 460 -2.96 -25.67 -4.48
CA PRO A 460 -1.65 -26.08 -4.95
C PRO A 460 -1.09 -25.22 -6.08
N ILE A 461 -1.85 -24.29 -6.66
CA ILE A 461 -1.47 -23.48 -7.83
C ILE A 461 -1.71 -21.98 -7.56
N ASP A 462 -2.71 -21.65 -6.77
CA ASP A 462 -3.19 -20.29 -6.52
C ASP A 462 -3.09 -19.93 -5.02
N ASP A 463 -2.47 -18.81 -4.66
CA ASP A 463 -2.49 -18.29 -3.29
C ASP A 463 -3.63 -17.26 -3.10
N SER A 464 -4.61 -17.17 -4.00
CA SER A 464 -5.74 -16.22 -3.90
C SER A 464 -6.60 -16.42 -2.65
N ASN A 465 -6.64 -17.62 -2.09
CA ASN A 465 -7.36 -17.88 -0.82
C ASN A 465 -6.57 -17.48 0.43
N TRP A 466 -5.37 -16.92 0.26
CA TRP A 466 -4.40 -16.74 1.33
C TRP A 466 -4.52 -15.35 1.97
N ARG A 467 -5.67 -15.06 2.60
CA ARG A 467 -5.80 -13.84 3.41
C ARG A 467 -4.87 -13.86 4.63
N TYR A 468 -4.56 -15.02 5.22
CA TYR A 468 -3.57 -15.14 6.31
C TYR A 468 -2.36 -15.99 5.91
N PRO A 469 -1.46 -15.48 5.05
CA PRO A 469 -0.44 -16.30 4.42
C PRO A 469 0.63 -16.86 5.38
N PHE A 470 0.71 -16.34 6.61
CA PHE A 470 1.79 -16.64 7.57
C PHE A 470 1.34 -17.42 8.81
N GLU A 471 0.03 -17.55 9.04
CA GLU A 471 -0.48 -18.21 10.24
C GLU A 471 -0.67 -19.73 10.07
N ILE A 472 -0.49 -20.25 8.85
CA ILE A 472 -1.09 -21.53 8.47
C ILE A 472 -0.06 -22.68 8.32
N MET A 473 -0.16 -23.59 9.31
CA MET A 473 0.15 -25.02 9.35
C MET A 473 1.61 -25.51 9.41
N ALA A 474 1.83 -26.42 10.38
CA ALA A 474 2.96 -27.34 10.41
C ALA A 474 2.90 -28.26 9.16
N GLY A 475 3.81 -28.05 8.21
CA GLY A 475 3.85 -28.83 6.98
C GLY A 475 3.61 -28.03 5.70
N ASN A 476 3.58 -26.69 5.75
CA ASN A 476 3.77 -25.87 4.54
C ASN A 476 5.06 -26.32 3.83
N GLU A 477 4.94 -27.00 2.69
CA GLU A 477 6.08 -27.57 1.95
C GLU A 477 7.09 -26.50 1.50
N TYR A 478 6.67 -25.23 1.47
CA TYR A 478 7.48 -24.08 1.07
C TYR A 478 8.00 -23.25 2.25
N ASN A 479 7.67 -23.62 3.50
CA ASN A 479 8.14 -22.98 4.74
C ASN A 479 8.04 -21.44 4.73
N ARG A 480 6.95 -20.89 4.17
CA ARG A 480 6.75 -19.44 4.03
C ARG A 480 6.19 -18.84 5.31
N GLY A 481 7.04 -18.72 6.32
CA GLY A 481 6.77 -17.85 7.45
C GLY A 481 7.15 -16.41 7.13
N ILE A 482 6.57 -15.47 7.87
CA ILE A 482 7.01 -14.07 7.92
C ILE A 482 8.53 -13.90 8.14
N GLU A 483 9.19 -14.89 8.76
CA GLU A 483 10.63 -14.91 8.97
C GLU A 483 11.44 -14.92 7.66
N GLU A 484 10.94 -15.60 6.62
CA GLU A 484 11.65 -15.76 5.33
C GLU A 484 11.43 -14.57 4.38
N LEU A 485 10.39 -13.77 4.61
CA LEU A 485 10.08 -12.60 3.78
C LEU A 485 10.90 -11.38 4.17
N GLY A 486 11.29 -10.60 3.16
CA GLY A 486 11.98 -9.32 3.37
C GLY A 486 11.01 -8.17 3.58
N VAL A 487 11.30 -7.28 4.54
CA VAL A 487 10.66 -5.96 4.62
C VAL A 487 11.61 -4.92 4.04
N MET A 488 11.11 -4.07 3.16
CA MET A 488 11.94 -3.05 2.53
C MET A 488 11.99 -1.78 3.39
N ARG A 489 13.20 -1.24 3.50
CA ARG A 489 13.52 0.05 4.11
C ARG A 489 13.45 1.15 3.06
N ASP A 490 13.55 2.39 3.51
CA ASP A 490 13.89 3.49 2.61
C ASP A 490 15.29 3.27 1.98
N PHE A 491 15.43 3.67 0.71
CA PHE A 491 16.70 3.60 -0.02
C PHE A 491 17.79 4.55 0.53
N GLY A 492 17.43 5.45 1.45
CA GLY A 492 18.35 6.31 2.18
C GLY A 492 19.24 7.14 1.26
N ALA A 493 20.55 7.12 1.52
CA ALA A 493 21.52 7.92 0.78
C ALA A 493 21.59 7.60 -0.73
N ASN A 494 21.16 6.40 -1.14
CA ASN A 494 21.17 5.98 -2.54
C ASN A 494 19.80 6.16 -3.23
N ASN A 495 18.77 6.70 -2.54
CA ASN A 495 17.45 6.93 -3.12
C ASN A 495 17.51 7.66 -4.47
N TYR A 496 18.31 8.73 -4.57
CA TYR A 496 18.49 9.47 -5.83
C TYR A 496 19.01 8.62 -6.99
N LYS A 497 19.93 7.68 -6.72
CA LYS A 497 20.50 6.79 -7.74
C LYS A 497 19.47 5.78 -8.23
N VAL A 498 18.72 5.19 -7.31
CA VAL A 498 17.64 4.26 -7.62
C VAL A 498 16.58 5.00 -8.44
N SER A 499 16.11 6.17 -8.00
CA SER A 499 15.17 7.01 -8.77
C SER A 499 15.68 7.37 -10.16
N THR A 500 16.97 7.70 -10.31
CA THR A 500 17.56 8.01 -11.62
C THR A 500 17.58 6.77 -12.53
N MET A 501 17.90 5.59 -11.98
CA MET A 501 17.84 4.31 -12.71
C MET A 501 16.41 4.06 -13.20
N TRP A 502 15.41 4.26 -12.34
CA TRP A 502 14.01 4.07 -12.69
C TRP A 502 13.49 5.03 -13.76
N GLU A 503 13.88 6.30 -13.68
CA GLU A 503 13.58 7.28 -14.72
C GLU A 503 14.17 6.87 -16.08
N ASP A 504 15.42 6.36 -16.08
CA ASP A 504 16.08 5.87 -17.28
C ASP A 504 15.39 4.61 -17.84
N VAL A 505 15.04 3.65 -16.98
CA VAL A 505 14.25 2.45 -17.32
C VAL A 505 12.93 2.85 -17.97
N ARG A 506 12.15 3.75 -17.36
CA ARG A 506 10.84 4.16 -17.89
C ARG A 506 10.94 5.02 -19.13
N SER A 507 12.05 5.72 -19.34
CA SER A 507 12.21 6.58 -20.50
C SER A 507 11.99 5.80 -21.81
N THR A 508 11.08 6.30 -22.64
CA THR A 508 11.07 5.88 -24.05
C THR A 508 12.33 6.47 -24.63
N GLY A 509 13.23 5.65 -25.18
CA GLY A 509 14.58 6.03 -25.60
C GLY A 509 14.66 7.07 -26.72
N ILE A 510 14.01 8.23 -26.57
CA ILE A 510 14.21 9.42 -27.38
C ILE A 510 15.62 9.91 -27.03
N THR A 511 16.58 9.35 -27.76
CA THR A 511 17.96 9.77 -27.67
C THR A 511 18.05 11.30 -27.85
N ALA A 512 19.05 11.92 -27.23
CA ALA A 512 19.32 13.35 -27.44
C ALA A 512 19.40 13.69 -28.95
N TRP A 513 19.83 12.74 -29.78
CA TRP A 513 19.85 12.84 -31.25
C TRP A 513 18.46 12.86 -31.89
N ALA A 514 17.49 12.11 -31.39
CA ALA A 514 16.11 12.16 -31.84
C ALA A 514 15.48 13.52 -31.49
N LEU A 515 15.69 14.03 -30.27
CA LEU A 515 15.26 15.39 -29.88
C LEU A 515 15.92 16.47 -30.75
N LEU A 516 17.22 16.33 -31.05
CA LEU A 516 17.95 17.22 -31.97
C LEU A 516 17.37 17.14 -33.39
N GLY A 517 17.03 15.94 -33.86
CA GLY A 517 16.37 15.72 -35.14
C GLY A 517 15.01 16.43 -35.22
N TRP A 518 14.17 16.26 -34.20
CA TRP A 518 12.85 16.90 -34.12
C TRP A 518 12.94 18.43 -34.02
N THR A 519 13.88 18.95 -33.24
CA THR A 519 14.10 20.41 -33.13
C THR A 519 14.62 21.02 -34.43
N VAL A 520 15.52 20.34 -35.14
CA VAL A 520 15.97 20.76 -36.49
C VAL A 520 14.82 20.72 -37.49
N LEU A 521 13.98 19.68 -37.45
CA LEU A 521 12.81 19.55 -38.31
C LEU A 521 11.81 20.68 -38.05
N ALA A 522 11.51 20.97 -36.78
CA ALA A 522 10.63 22.06 -36.37
C ALA A 522 11.17 23.43 -36.81
N ALA A 523 12.47 23.68 -36.66
CA ALA A 523 13.11 24.90 -37.15
C ALA A 523 13.00 25.04 -38.68
N ALA A 524 13.20 23.95 -39.42
CA ALA A 524 13.05 23.95 -40.88
C ALA A 524 11.60 24.26 -41.33
N VAL A 525 10.60 23.71 -40.62
CA VAL A 525 9.17 24.01 -40.86
C VAL A 525 8.88 25.49 -40.60
N ILE A 526 9.35 26.04 -39.48
CA ILE A 526 9.17 27.47 -39.15
C ILE A 526 9.79 28.36 -40.23
N VAL A 527 11.01 28.04 -40.69
CA VAL A 527 11.66 28.78 -41.78
C VAL A 527 10.86 28.67 -43.08
N GLY A 528 10.37 27.47 -43.42
CA GLY A 528 9.55 27.24 -44.60
C GLY A 528 8.23 28.01 -44.59
N VAL A 529 7.51 28.00 -43.46
CA VAL A 529 6.27 28.77 -43.27
C VAL A 529 6.55 30.27 -43.35
N THR A 530 7.62 30.75 -42.70
CA THR A 530 8.01 32.16 -42.74
C THR A 530 8.34 32.61 -44.16
N ALA A 531 9.10 31.80 -44.91
CA ALA A 531 9.42 32.07 -46.31
C ALA A 531 8.16 32.08 -47.20
N LEU A 532 7.22 31.17 -46.97
CA LEU A 532 5.93 31.12 -47.66
C LEU A 532 5.10 32.38 -47.37
N VAL A 533 5.00 32.81 -46.11
CA VAL A 533 4.29 34.03 -45.71
C VAL A 533 4.92 35.26 -46.36
N VAL A 534 6.25 35.38 -46.34
CA VAL A 534 6.97 36.48 -47.01
C VAL A 534 6.74 36.45 -48.52
N TRP A 535 6.73 35.27 -49.14
CA TRP A 535 6.45 35.11 -50.56
C TRP A 535 5.00 35.51 -50.91
N LEU A 536 4.02 35.09 -50.11
CA LEU A 536 2.61 35.48 -50.28
C LEU A 536 2.41 37.00 -50.10
N GLN A 537 3.07 37.62 -49.13
CA GLN A 537 3.03 39.07 -48.92
C GLN A 537 3.70 39.84 -50.07
N ARG A 538 4.80 39.35 -50.63
CA ARG A 538 5.41 39.95 -51.82
C ARG A 538 4.51 39.81 -53.06
N ARG A 539 3.85 38.65 -53.21
CA ARG A 539 2.91 38.39 -54.31
C ARG A 539 1.65 39.26 -54.22
N SER A 540 1.13 39.53 -53.03
CA SER A 540 -0.02 40.42 -52.83
C SER A 540 0.33 41.88 -53.14
N LYS A 541 1.53 42.34 -52.79
CA LYS A 541 2.03 43.68 -53.15
C LYS A 541 2.26 43.88 -54.65
N MET A 542 2.53 42.81 -55.41
CA MET A 542 2.62 42.88 -56.88
C MET A 542 1.25 42.90 -57.57
N ARG A 543 0.13 42.70 -56.84
CA ARG A 543 -1.23 42.67 -57.37
C ARG A 543 -2.00 43.99 -57.17
N VAL A 544 -1.37 45.15 -57.29
CA VAL A 544 -2.08 46.43 -57.49
C VAL A 544 -1.22 47.39 -58.30
N ILE A 545 -1.39 47.44 -59.63
CA ILE A 545 -1.67 48.66 -60.45
C ILE A 545 -2.21 48.18 -61.82
N VAL A 546 -3.53 48.19 -62.00
CA VAL A 546 -4.13 48.54 -63.30
C VAL A 546 -5.18 49.61 -63.00
N LYS A 547 -4.78 50.88 -63.16
CA LYS A 547 -5.72 52.00 -63.28
C LYS A 547 -6.57 51.74 -64.52
N ARG A 548 -7.89 51.60 -64.36
CA ARG A 548 -8.83 51.83 -65.46
C ARG A 548 -9.02 53.35 -65.56
N ALA A 549 -8.59 53.92 -66.67
CA ALA A 549 -8.75 55.32 -66.99
C ALA A 549 -10.21 55.61 -67.36
N ASP A 550 -10.71 56.77 -66.92
CA ASP A 550 -11.90 57.41 -67.46
C ASP A 550 -11.65 57.82 -68.91
N GLU A 551 -12.51 57.37 -69.82
CA GLU A 551 -12.99 58.07 -71.03
C GLU A 551 -14.31 57.44 -71.49
#